data_AF-X0YDC4-F1
#
_entry.id   AF-X0YDC4-F1
#
_cell.length_a   1.000
_cell.length_b   1.000
_cell.length_c   1.000
_cell.angle_alpha   90.00
_cell.angle_beta   90.00
_cell.angle_gamma   90.00
#
_symmetry.space_group_name_H-M   'P 1'
#
loop_
_entity.id
_entity.type
_entity.pdbx_description
1 polymer ?
#
loop_
_entity_poly.entity_id
_entity_poly.type
_entity_poly.pdbx_seq_one_letter_code
_entity_poly.pdbx_strand_id
1 'polypeptide(L)' 'MPLKKEQLVKMAIDIQKAEAGLKEVEFDVRQARRAGIDVAAEENELVVLRKSIRGLKNVYKPV' A
#
# COMPACT_ATOMS: atom_id res chain seq x y z
N MET A 1 -6.68 6.38 -24.55
CA MET A 1 -5.30 6.12 -25.01
C MET A 1 -4.72 5.03 -24.12
N PRO A 2 -4.17 3.92 -24.65
CA PRO A 2 -3.49 2.94 -23.82
C PRO A 2 -2.23 3.55 -23.20
N LEU A 3 -1.96 3.23 -21.94
CA LEU A 3 -0.73 3.64 -21.26
C LEU A 3 0.48 3.07 -22.00
N LYS A 4 1.52 3.89 -22.21
CA LYS A 4 2.78 3.41 -22.82
C LYS A 4 3.44 2.38 -21.89
N LYS A 5 4.16 1.40 -22.44
CA LYS A 5 4.86 0.35 -21.66
C LYS A 5 5.72 0.93 -20.51
N GLU A 6 6.38 2.05 -20.73
CA GLU A 6 7.17 2.76 -19.70
C GLU A 6 6.31 3.27 -18.53
N GLN A 7 5.10 3.77 -18.81
CA GLN A 7 4.17 4.23 -17.78
C GLN A 7 3.63 3.05 -16.95
N LEU A 8 3.40 1.91 -17.60
CA LEU A 8 3.01 0.67 -16.93
C LEU A 8 4.13 0.14 -16.02
N VAL A 9 5.39 0.15 -16.47
CA VAL A 9 6.54 -0.26 -15.65
C VAL A 9 6.71 0.66 -14.44
N LYS A 10 6.60 1.99 -14.64
CA LYS A 10 6.70 2.95 -13.54
C LYS A 10 5.58 2.76 -12.51
N MET A 11 4.34 2.60 -12.96
CA MET A 11 3.20 2.29 -12.07
C MET A 11 3.41 0.98 -11.29
N ALA A 12 3.95 -0.06 -11.92
CA ALA A 12 4.25 -1.31 -11.24
C ALA A 12 5.28 -1.13 -10.12
N ILE A 13 6.35 -0.36 -10.39
CA ILE A 13 7.38 -0.03 -9.39
C ILE A 13 6.79 0.79 -8.24
N ASP A 14 5.95 1.79 -8.55
CA ASP A 14 5.33 2.63 -7.53
C ASP A 14 4.36 1.83 -6.65
N ILE A 15 3.59 0.90 -7.22
CA ILE A 15 2.75 -0.05 -6.48
C ILE A 15 3.60 -0.93 -5.57
N GLN A 16 4.70 -1.49 -6.06
CA GLN A 16 5.60 -2.34 -5.26
C GLN A 16 6.20 -1.57 -4.08
N LYS A 17 6.62 -0.31 -4.30
CA LYS A 17 7.11 0.56 -3.23
C LYS A 17 6.05 0.86 -2.18
N ALA A 18 4.83 1.17 -2.63
CA ALA A 18 3.70 1.39 -1.72
C ALA A 18 3.38 0.14 -0.89
N GLU A 19 3.48 -1.06 -1.46
CA GLU A 19 3.31 -2.32 -0.72
C GLU A 19 4.43 -2.59 0.29
N ALA A 20 5.67 -2.26 -0.05
CA ALA A 20 6.79 -2.37 0.88
C ALA A 20 6.60 -1.43 2.08
N GLY A 21 6.29 -0.16 1.83
CA GLY A 21 6.02 0.82 2.90
C GLY A 21 4.82 0.43 3.76
N LEU A 22 3.75 -0.11 3.16
CA LEU A 22 2.61 -0.61 3.92
C LEU A 22 3.00 -1.74 4.89
N LYS A 23 3.87 -2.66 4.49
CA LYS A 23 4.35 -3.75 5.36
C LYS A 23 5.17 -3.24 6.55
N GLU A 24 5.97 -2.20 6.34
CA GLU A 24 6.74 -1.56 7.42
C GLU A 24 5.79 -0.93 8.44
N VAL A 25 4.82 -0.12 7.98
CA VAL A 25 3.82 0.49 8.88
C VAL A 25 2.99 -0.57 9.61
N GLU A 26 2.60 -1.66 8.95
CA GLU A 26 1.91 -2.79 9.60
C GLU A 26 2.78 -3.49 10.66
N PHE A 27 4.09 -3.51 10.48
CA PHE A 27 5.01 -4.04 11.49
C PHE A 27 5.09 -3.10 12.69
N ASP A 28 5.26 -1.80 12.45
CA ASP A 28 5.36 -0.79 13.50
C ASP A 28 4.08 -0.70 14.33
N VAL A 29 2.91 -0.68 13.69
CA VAL A 29 1.61 -0.70 14.36
C VAL A 29 1.43 -1.96 15.22
N ARG A 30 1.90 -3.12 14.74
CA ARG A 30 1.88 -4.36 15.55
C ARG A 30 2.81 -4.29 16.75
N GLN A 31 3.99 -3.68 16.62
CA GLN A 31 4.91 -3.50 17.74
C GLN A 31 4.36 -2.51 18.76
N ALA A 32 3.83 -1.38 18.32
CA ALA A 32 3.20 -0.38 19.16
C ALA A 32 2.01 -0.97 19.94
N ARG A 33 1.15 -1.75 19.26
CA ARG A 33 0.05 -2.48 19.92
C ARG A 33 0.54 -3.46 20.98
N ARG A 34 1.64 -4.19 20.72
CA ARG A 34 2.25 -5.11 21.70
C ARG A 34 2.85 -4.37 22.90
N ALA A 35 3.34 -3.15 22.68
CA ALA A 35 3.80 -2.27 23.75
C ALA A 35 2.66 -1.62 24.55
N GLY A 36 1.40 -1.87 24.19
CA GLY A 36 0.23 -1.29 24.86
C GLY A 36 -0.10 0.15 24.44
N ILE A 37 0.48 0.62 23.32
CA ILE A 37 0.15 1.91 22.74
C ILE A 37 -1.19 1.78 22.00
N ASP A 38 -2.07 2.77 22.16
CA ASP A 38 -3.29 2.87 21.36
C ASP A 38 -2.91 3.19 19.91
N VAL A 39 -3.33 2.32 19.00
CA VAL A 39 -3.02 2.39 17.56
C VAL A 39 -4.29 2.41 16.70
N ALA A 40 -5.45 2.72 17.29
CA ALA A 40 -6.73 2.66 16.59
C ALA A 40 -6.80 3.61 15.38
N ALA A 41 -6.13 4.75 15.44
CA ALA A 41 -6.06 5.70 14.33
C ALA A 41 -5.20 5.13 13.18
N GLU A 42 -4.03 4.59 13.51
CA GLU A 42 -3.07 4.02 12.57
C GLU A 42 -3.61 2.74 11.91
N GLU A 43 -4.37 1.92 12.64
CA GLU A 43 -5.07 0.76 12.07
C GLU A 43 -6.12 1.19 11.03
N ASN A 44 -6.83 2.31 11.26
CA ASN A 44 -7.78 2.85 10.28
C ASN A 44 -7.08 3.40 9.03
N GLU A 45 -5.97 4.12 9.20
CA GLU A 45 -5.16 4.61 8.09
C GLU A 45 -4.58 3.46 7.25
N LEU A 46 -4.12 2.39 7.90
CA LEU A 46 -3.67 1.16 7.22
C LEU A 46 -4.77 0.53 6.35
N VAL A 47 -6.03 0.53 6.82
CA VAL A 47 -7.16 0.03 6.03
C VAL A 47 -7.40 0.88 4.79
N VAL A 48 -7.30 2.21 4.90
CA VAL A 48 -7.45 3.13 3.76
C VAL A 48 -6.31 2.93 2.76
N LEU A 49 -5.06 2.87 3.22
CA LEU A 49 -3.89 2.63 2.38
C LEU A 49 -3.96 1.29 1.64
N ARG A 50 -4.38 0.21 2.33
CA ARG A 50 -4.64 -1.10 1.70
C ARG A 50 -5.67 -1.02 0.58
N LYS A 51 -6.77 -0.26 0.78
CA LYS A 51 -7.80 -0.07 -0.26
C LYS A 51 -7.25 0.70 -1.45
N SER A 52 -6.47 1.75 -1.23
CA SER A 52 -5.85 2.55 -2.30
C SER A 52 -4.90 1.72 -3.15
N ILE A 53 -4.00 0.93 -2.54
CA ILE A 53 -3.07 0.04 -3.25
C ILE A 53 -3.83 -1.02 -4.05
N ARG A 54 -4.89 -1.61 -3.47
CA ARG A 54 -5.74 -2.57 -4.18
C ARG A 54 -6.45 -1.93 -5.38
N GLY A 55 -6.91 -0.69 -5.24
CA GLY A 55 -7.48 0.10 -6.33
C GLY A 55 -6.47 0.31 -7.46
N LEU A 56 -5.24 0.71 -7.13
CA LEU A 56 -4.15 0.88 -8.09
C LEU A 56 -3.81 -0.43 -8.82
N LYS A 57 -3.78 -1.56 -8.11
CA LYS A 57 -3.60 -2.89 -8.71
C LYS A 57 -4.74 -3.28 -9.64
N ASN A 58 -5.99 -2.92 -9.33
CA ASN A 58 -7.12 -3.23 -10.21
C ASN A 58 -7.10 -2.41 -11.50
N VAL A 59 -6.61 -1.17 -11.44
CA VAL A 59 -6.39 -0.31 -12.61
C VAL A 59 -5.20 -0.82 -13.43
N TYR A 60 -4.14 -1.28 -12.75
CA TYR A 60 -3.01 -1.97 -13.35
C TYR A 60 -3.35 -3.44 -13.64
N LYS A 61 -4.16 -3.70 -14.68
CA LYS A 61 -4.26 -5.05 -15.24
C LYS A 61 -3.11 -5.26 -16.23
N PRO A 62 -2.09 -6.08 -15.92
CA PRO A 62 -1.15 -6.50 -16.94
C PRO A 62 -1.94 -7.30 -17.99
N VAL A 63 -1.93 -6.81 -19.23
CA VAL A 63 -2.40 -7.53 -20.43
C VAL A 63 -1.28 -8.42 -20.90
#